data_AF-A0A934SMH6-F1
#
_entry.id   AF-A0A934SMH6-F1
#
_cell.length_a   1.000
_cell.length_b   1.000
_cell.length_c   1.000
_cell.angle_alpha   90.00
_cell.angle_beta   90.00
_cell.angle_gamma   90.00
#
_symmetry.space_group_name_H-M   'P 1'
#
loop_
_entity.id
_entity.type
_entity.pdbx_description
1 polymer ?
#
loop_
_entity_poly.entity_id
_entity_poly.type
_entity_poly.pdbx_seq_one_letter_code
_entity_poly.pdbx_strand_id
1 'polypeptide(L)'
;MFTIEHDFDASIITLIDEAEPNTRPLNEDIVILTFDDRVVVEQMSPDGDEVVRVTFTMHQLAELRLALNLPEGNYRIEQQS
;
A
#
# COMPACT_ATOMS: atom_id res chain seq x y z
N MET A 1 1.99 -13.51 0.03
CA MET A 1 1.09 -13.82 1.17
C MET A 1 0.73 -12.50 1.86
N PHE A 2 -0.32 -12.46 2.69
CA PHE A 2 -0.57 -11.28 3.54
C PHE A 2 -1.17 -11.65 4.90
N THR A 3 -0.96 -10.78 5.88
CA THR A 3 -1.61 -10.82 7.20
C THR A 3 -2.39 -9.53 7.45
N ILE A 4 -3.37 -9.60 8.35
CA ILE A 4 -4.14 -8.44 8.81
C ILE A 4 -4.21 -8.50 10.33
N GLU A 5 -3.80 -7.43 10.97
CA GLU A 5 -3.84 -7.25 12.42
C GLU A 5 -4.59 -5.96 12.74
N HIS A 6 -5.27 -5.92 13.89
CA HIS A 6 -5.96 -4.72 14.35
C HIS A 6 -5.24 -4.20 15.58
N ASP A 7 -4.81 -2.94 15.52
CA ASP A 7 -4.28 -2.17 16.65
C ASP A 7 -5.26 -1.03 17.00
N PHE A 8 -4.99 -0.30 18.08
CA PHE A 8 -5.94 0.64 18.68
C PHE A 8 -6.37 1.79 17.74
N ASP A 9 -5.47 2.28 16.88
CA ASP A 9 -5.71 3.41 15.98
C ASP A 9 -5.59 3.07 14.48
N ALA A 10 -5.15 1.85 14.14
CA ALA A 10 -5.01 1.39 12.77
C ALA A 10 -5.26 -0.11 12.60
N SER A 11 -5.70 -0.50 11.41
CA SER A 11 -5.48 -1.88 10.94
C SER A 11 -4.15 -1.95 10.19
N ILE A 12 -3.37 -2.98 10.49
CA ILE A 12 -2.04 -3.22 9.96
C ILE A 12 -2.13 -4.38 8.98
N ILE A 13 -1.77 -4.14 7.72
CA ILE A 13 -1.74 -5.16 6.68
C ILE A 13 -0.30 -5.32 6.24
N THR A 14 0.25 -6.53 6.32
CA THR A 14 1.60 -6.83 5.84
C THR A 14 1.51 -7.66 4.57
N LEU A 15 2.07 -7.15 3.47
CA LEU A 15 2.21 -7.87 2.21
C LEU A 15 3.61 -8.45 2.14
N ILE A 16 3.69 -9.78 2.07
CA ILE A 16 4.95 -10.52 2.06
C ILE A 16 5.31 -10.85 0.63
N ASP A 17 6.52 -10.46 0.22
CA ASP A 17 7.04 -10.79 -1.10
C ASP A 17 7.48 -12.26 -1.13
N GLU A 18 6.85 -13.03 -2.01
CA GLU A 18 7.12 -14.46 -2.17
C GLU A 18 7.53 -14.77 -3.61
N ALA A 19 8.52 -15.63 -3.75
CA ALA A 19 8.98 -16.11 -5.05
C ALA A 19 9.50 -17.55 -4.92
N GLU A 20 9.37 -18.34 -5.99
CA GLU A 20 9.97 -19.67 -6.03
C GLU A 20 11.51 -19.57 -5.96
N PRO A 21 12.20 -20.58 -5.40
CA PRO A 21 13.65 -20.57 -5.32
C PRO A 21 14.31 -20.32 -6.68
N ASN A 22 15.26 -19.39 -6.71
CA ASN A 22 16.04 -19.00 -7.90
C ASN A 22 15.25 -18.31 -9.03
N THR A 23 14.05 -17.76 -8.78
CA THR A 23 13.31 -17.00 -9.80
C THR A 23 13.70 -15.53 -9.86
N ARG A 24 13.65 -14.84 -8.73
CA ARG A 24 14.07 -13.43 -8.57
C ARG A 24 14.44 -13.13 -7.12
N PRO A 25 15.18 -12.04 -6.86
CA PRO A 25 15.31 -11.51 -5.52
C PRO A 25 13.94 -11.14 -4.94
N LEU A 26 13.80 -11.34 -3.62
CA LEU A 26 12.67 -10.82 -2.85
C LEU A 26 12.92 -9.35 -2.54
N ASN A 27 11.86 -8.56 -2.56
CA ASN A 27 11.85 -7.23 -1.97
C ASN A 27 11.47 -7.33 -0.49
N GLU A 28 11.73 -6.26 0.24
CA GLU A 28 11.26 -6.11 1.61
C GLU A 28 9.73 -6.06 1.67
N ASP A 29 9.17 -6.52 2.79
CA ASP A 29 7.72 -6.55 2.99
C ASP A 29 7.13 -5.13 2.98
N ILE A 30 5.89 -5.02 2.48
CA ILE A 30 5.14 -3.76 2.49
C ILE A 30 4.17 -3.78 3.68
N VAL A 31 4.26 -2.78 4.55
CA VAL A 31 3.32 -2.57 5.65
C VAL A 31 2.35 -1.45 5.28
N ILE A 32 1.06 -1.72 5.39
CA ILE A 32 -0.01 -0.76 5.13
C ILE A 32 -0.75 -0.53 6.44
N LEU A 33 -0.71 0.71 6.94
CA LEU A 33 -1.42 1.16 8.13
C LEU A 33 -2.67 1.92 7.68
N THR A 34 -3.85 1.44 8.06
CA THR A 34 -5.12 2.09 7.74
C THR A 34 -5.73 2.72 8.97
N PHE A 35 -5.71 4.05 9.01
CA PHE A 35 -6.35 4.88 10.04
C PHE A 35 -7.73 5.38 9.54
N ASP A 36 -8.48 6.04 10.42
CA ASP A 36 -9.80 6.60 10.07
C ASP A 36 -9.73 7.71 8.99
N ASP A 37 -8.63 8.47 8.93
CA ASP A 37 -8.49 9.65 8.06
C ASP A 37 -7.41 9.52 6.96
N ARG A 38 -6.58 8.48 7.01
CA ARG A 38 -5.46 8.27 6.07
C ARG A 38 -5.03 6.82 5.97
N VAL A 39 -4.31 6.50 4.90
CA VAL A 39 -3.56 5.25 4.77
C VAL A 39 -2.09 5.56 4.58
N VAL A 40 -1.24 4.80 5.28
CA VAL A 40 0.20 4.93 5.21
C VAL A 40 0.78 3.63 4.69
N VAL A 41 1.67 3.72 3.71
CA VAL A 41 2.41 2.58 3.15
C VAL A 41 3.88 2.75 3.52
N GLU A 42 4.47 1.69 4.07
CA GLU A 42 5.84 1.63 4.54
C GLU A 42 6.57 0.45 3.90
N GLN A 43 7.85 0.66 3.58
CA GLN A 43 8.76 -0.38 3.13
C GLN A 43 10.18 -0.02 3.57
N MET A 44 10.96 -1.01 4.02
CA MET A 44 12.39 -0.81 4.27
C MET A 44 13.10 -0.47 2.95
N SER A 45 14.06 0.46 2.99
CA SER A 45 14.88 0.79 1.84
C SER A 45 15.64 -0.45 1.34
N PRO A 46 15.99 -0.52 0.05
CA PRO A 46 16.78 -1.65 -0.48
C PRO A 46 18.13 -1.85 0.22
N ASP A 47 18.67 -0.78 0.82
CA ASP A 47 19.95 -0.77 1.52
C ASP A 47 19.80 -1.14 3.01
N GLY A 48 18.56 -1.24 3.51
CA GLY A 48 18.22 -1.66 4.87
C GLY A 48 18.47 -0.62 5.96
N ASP A 49 18.63 0.65 5.59
CA ASP A 49 19.04 1.73 6.49
C ASP A 49 17.87 2.58 7.01
N GLU A 50 16.77 2.67 6.27
CA GLU A 50 15.60 3.45 6.67
C GLU A 50 14.28 2.86 6.18
N VAL A 51 13.20 3.19 6.90
CA VAL A 51 11.82 2.90 6.46
C VAL A 51 11.31 4.07 5.64
N VAL A 52 11.02 3.81 4.37
CA VAL A 52 10.41 4.78 3.45
C VAL A 52 8.90 4.75 3.61
N ARG A 53 8.27 5.92 3.64
CA ARG A 53 6.83 6.08 3.89
C ARG A 53 6.13 6.93 2.83
N VAL A 54 4.94 6.48 2.41
CA VAL A 54 4.00 7.26 1.60
C VAL A 54 2.67 7.37 2.34
N THR A 55 2.08 8.56 2.41
CA THR A 55 0.78 8.78 3.05
C THR A 55 -0.25 9.21 2.01
N PHE A 56 -1.37 8.48 1.97
CA PHE A 56 -2.54 8.78 1.16
C PHE A 56 -3.64 9.37 2.03
N THR A 57 -4.26 10.44 1.55
CA THR A 57 -5.61 10.79 2.00
C THR A 57 -6.61 9.72 1.54
N MET A 58 -7.77 9.63 2.20
CA MET A 58 -8.83 8.70 1.78
C MET A 58 -9.31 8.92 0.34
N HIS A 59 -9.26 10.17 -0.15
CA HIS A 59 -9.59 10.48 -1.54
C HIS A 59 -8.56 9.91 -2.52
N GLN A 60 -7.27 10.15 -2.27
CA GLN A 60 -6.19 9.60 -3.10
C GLN A 60 -6.19 8.06 -3.11
N LEU A 61 -6.50 7.42 -1.97
CA LEU A 61 -6.61 5.96 -1.90
C LEU A 61 -7.77 5.44 -2.78
N ALA A 62 -8.92 6.12 -2.78
CA ALA A 62 -10.03 5.77 -3.63
C ALA A 62 -9.67 5.90 -5.13
N GLU A 63 -8.96 6.97 -5.49
CA GLU A 63 -8.41 7.15 -6.84
C GLU A 63 -7.42 6.05 -7.22
N LEU A 64 -6.47 5.71 -6.34
CA LEU A 64 -5.53 4.61 -6.57
C LEU A 64 -6.23 3.28 -6.80
N ARG A 65 -7.24 2.94 -5.97
CA ARG A 65 -8.00 1.69 -6.10
C ARG A 65 -8.71 1.58 -7.44
N LEU A 66 -9.23 2.68 -7.96
CA LEU A 66 -9.82 2.73 -9.29
C LEU A 66 -8.74 2.64 -10.38
N ALA A 67 -7.68 3.43 -10.26
CA ALA A 67 -6.61 3.53 -11.25
C ALA A 67 -5.93 2.18 -11.54
N LEU A 68 -5.81 1.30 -10.53
CA LEU A 68 -5.26 -0.06 -10.70
C LEU A 68 -6.01 -0.92 -11.73
N ASN A 69 -7.24 -0.55 -12.10
CA ASN A 69 -8.09 -1.30 -13.02
C ASN A 69 -8.46 -0.52 -14.29
N LEU A 70 -7.82 0.63 -14.55
CA LEU A 70 -8.10 1.49 -15.69
C LEU A 70 -6.91 1.52 -16.67
N PRO A 71 -7.16 1.71 -17.99
CA PRO A 71 -6.09 1.93 -18.95
C PRO A 71 -5.43 3.29 -18.75
N GLU A 72 -4.35 3.55 -19.48
CA GLU A 72 -3.70 4.87 -19.50
C GLU A 72 -4.69 5.96 -19.91
N GLY A 73 -4.73 7.07 -19.16
CA GLY A 73 -5.62 8.18 -19.42
C GLY A 73 -5.67 9.19 -18.28
N ASN A 74 -6.49 10.23 -18.46
CA ASN A 74 -6.79 11.22 -17.43
C ASN A 74 -8.22 10.98 -16.92
N TYR A 75 -8.36 10.70 -15.63
CA TYR A 75 -9.62 10.38 -14.98
C TYR A 75 -9.89 11.36 -13.85
N ARG A 76 -11.18 11.59 -13.60
CA ARG A 76 -11.65 12.34 -12.43
C ARG A 76 -12.80 11.55 -11.82
N ILE A 77 -12.74 11.31 -10.52
CA ILE A 77 -13.89 10.78 -9.80
C ILE A 77 -14.92 11.89 -9.70
N GLU A 78 -16.07 11.75 -10.36
CA GLU A 78 -17.23 12.57 -10.09
C GLU A 78 -17.88 12.10 -8.79
N GLN A 79 -17.85 12.93 -7.74
CA GLN A 79 -18.65 12.65 -6.56
C GLN A 79 -20.13 12.88 -6.92
N GLN A 80 -20.93 11.82 -6.98
CA GLN A 80 -22.38 11.98 -6.97
C GLN A 80 -22.78 12.57 -5.61
N SER A 81 -23.29 13.80 -5.66
CA SER A 81 -23.85 14.52 -4.51
C SER A 81 -25.21 13.95 -4.12
#